data_AF-A0A6I2FBQ4-F1
#
_entry.id   AF-A0A6I2FBQ4-F1
#
_cell.length_a   1.000
_cell.length_b   1.000
_cell.length_c   1.000
_cell.angle_alpha   90.00
_cell.angle_beta   90.00
_cell.angle_gamma   90.00
#
_symmetry.space_group_name_H-M   'P 1'
#
loop_
_entity.id
_entity.type
_entity.pdbx_description
1 polymer ?
#
loop_
_entity_poly.entity_id
_entity_poly.type
_entity_poly.pdbx_seq_one_letter_code
_entity_poly.pdbx_strand_id
1 'polypeptide(L)'
;MEEVAVVTLEPWHPWPLVFPAIVLATGAVMTFTGHLRERRWVRDIGMVLVVGGGLAGLALLGLLSGSWDQAQRAEALVGLGYEQPTFSGGDGIVGGAPGVIDFHAQRDGELVVGRLVPLGDAQWQVVEGFRDSQPKDSGT
;
A
#
# COMPACT_ATOMS: atom_id res chain seq x y z
N MET A 1 -0.22 30.87 4.31
CA MET A 1 0.41 30.28 5.52
C MET A 1 0.48 28.80 5.22
N GLU A 2 1.66 28.20 5.26
CA GLU A 2 1.84 26.76 5.07
C GLU A 2 1.33 26.08 6.35
N GLU A 3 0.18 25.42 6.30
CA GLU A 3 -0.27 24.58 7.42
C GLU A 3 0.47 23.23 7.31
N VAL A 4 1.14 22.85 8.40
CA VAL A 4 1.98 21.65 8.47
C VAL A 4 1.41 20.74 9.56
N ALA A 5 0.85 19.61 9.16
CA ALA A 5 0.33 18.59 10.07
C ALA A 5 1.11 17.28 9.90
N VAL A 6 1.33 16.53 10.99
CA VAL A 6 1.99 15.22 10.94
C VAL A 6 0.97 14.13 11.24
N VAL A 7 0.91 13.11 10.40
CA VAL A 7 0.00 11.97 10.54
C VAL A 7 0.79 10.67 10.58
N THR A 8 0.31 9.73 11.39
CA THR A 8 0.89 8.39 11.52
C THR A 8 -0.04 7.41 10.83
N LEU A 9 0.48 6.60 9.92
CA LEU A 9 -0.28 5.52 9.27
C LEU A 9 -0.22 4.25 10.10
N GLU A 10 -1.35 3.55 10.22
CA GLU A 10 -1.40 2.30 10.98
C GLU A 10 -0.66 1.17 10.21
N PRO A 11 0.15 0.34 10.90
CA PRO A 11 0.88 -0.73 10.26
C PRO A 11 -0.05 -1.73 9.58
N TRP A 12 0.44 -2.28 8.46
CA TRP A 12 -0.29 -3.26 7.67
C TRP A 12 -0.66 -4.53 8.46
N HIS A 13 -1.92 -4.95 8.38
CA HIS A 13 -2.40 -6.14 9.06
C HIS A 13 -2.38 -7.39 8.14
N PRO A 14 -1.63 -8.46 8.49
CA PRO A 14 -1.35 -9.60 7.60
C PRO A 14 -2.47 -10.63 7.43
N TRP A 15 -3.67 -10.35 7.94
CA TRP A 15 -4.77 -11.32 8.00
C TRP A 15 -5.13 -11.98 6.66
N PRO A 16 -5.06 -11.32 5.48
CA PRO A 16 -5.42 -11.98 4.23
C PRO A 16 -4.43 -13.09 3.83
N LEU A 17 -3.22 -13.09 4.39
CA LEU A 17 -2.21 -14.12 4.14
C LEU A 17 -2.51 -15.44 4.85
N VAL A 18 -3.47 -15.43 5.77
CA VAL A 18 -3.90 -16.65 6.45
C VAL A 18 -4.41 -17.68 5.44
N PHE A 19 -5.18 -17.26 4.42
CA PHE A 19 -5.69 -18.15 3.39
C PHE A 19 -4.61 -18.82 2.53
N PRO A 20 -3.69 -18.09 1.87
CA PRO A 20 -2.60 -18.72 1.12
C PRO A 20 -1.69 -19.57 2.03
N ALA A 21 -1.48 -19.19 3.30
CA ALA A 21 -0.73 -20.01 4.24
C ALA A 21 -1.41 -21.37 4.52
N ILE A 22 -2.73 -21.39 4.69
CA ILE A 22 -3.51 -22.64 4.86
C ILE A 22 -3.43 -23.51 3.60
N VAL A 23 -3.54 -22.90 2.42
CA VAL A 23 -3.41 -23.61 1.13
C VAL A 23 -2.03 -24.24 0.99
N LEU A 24 -0.97 -23.49 1.30
CA LEU A 24 0.41 -23.98 1.31
C LEU A 24 0.60 -25.15 2.27
N ALA A 25 0.13 -25.01 3.51
CA ALA A 25 0.23 -26.07 4.52
C ALA A 25 -0.49 -27.35 4.06
N THR A 26 -1.71 -27.21 3.51
CA THR A 26 -2.49 -28.32 2.99
C THR A 26 -1.81 -28.99 1.80
N GLY A 27 -1.28 -28.20 0.87
CA GLY A 27 -0.53 -28.69 -0.28
C GLY A 27 0.75 -29.44 0.12
N ALA A 28 1.48 -28.94 1.11
CA ALA A 28 2.67 -29.59 1.65
C ALA A 28 2.33 -30.95 2.29
N VAL A 29 1.27 -31.01 3.10
CA VAL A 29 0.77 -32.25 3.70
C VAL A 29 0.36 -33.26 2.62
N MET A 30 -0.38 -32.83 1.60
CA MET A 30 -0.77 -33.69 0.47
C MET A 30 0.43 -34.21 -0.32
N THR A 31 1.43 -33.35 -0.56
CA THR A 31 2.66 -33.74 -1.25
C THR A 31 3.39 -34.84 -0.48
N PHE A 32 3.57 -34.64 0.83
CA PHE A 32 4.27 -35.58 1.70
C PHE A 32 3.52 -36.90 1.86
N THR A 33 2.21 -36.85 2.14
CA THR A 33 1.37 -38.06 2.26
C THR A 33 1.22 -38.81 0.94
N GLY A 34 1.16 -38.09 -0.19
CA GLY A 34 1.18 -38.68 -1.52
C GLY A 34 2.50 -39.40 -1.81
N HIS A 35 3.63 -38.86 -1.35
CA HIS A 35 4.93 -39.51 -1.47
C HIS A 35 5.02 -40.78 -0.61
N LEU A 36 4.63 -40.70 0.67
CA LEU A 36 4.66 -41.84 1.61
C LEU A 36 3.74 -43.00 1.20
N ARG A 37 2.60 -42.70 0.58
CA ARG A 37 1.60 -43.70 0.16
C ARG A 37 1.76 -44.13 -1.31
N GLU A 38 2.81 -43.68 -1.99
CA GLU A 38 3.04 -43.91 -3.42
C GLU A 38 1.86 -43.51 -4.33
N ARG A 39 1.01 -42.59 -3.84
CA ARG A 39 -0.19 -42.12 -4.56
C ARG A 39 0.16 -40.88 -5.38
N ARG A 40 0.57 -41.13 -6.63
CA ARG A 40 1.00 -40.10 -7.58
C ARG A 40 0.01 -38.94 -7.72
N TRP A 41 -1.29 -39.21 -7.82
CA TRP A 41 -2.33 -38.19 -7.95
C TRP A 41 -2.41 -37.23 -6.75
N VAL A 42 -2.27 -37.75 -5.52
CA VAL A 42 -2.32 -36.93 -4.29
C VAL A 42 -1.08 -36.02 -4.21
N ARG A 43 0.08 -36.54 -4.61
CA ARG A 43 1.32 -35.77 -4.66
C ARG A 43 1.22 -34.64 -5.68
N ASP A 44 0.72 -34.92 -6.88
CA ASP A 44 0.66 -33.94 -7.96
C ASP A 44 -0.35 -32.81 -7.63
N ILE A 45 -1.49 -33.13 -7.00
CA ILE A 45 -2.41 -32.11 -6.44
C ILE A 45 -1.71 -31.27 -5.36
N GLY A 46 -0.98 -31.92 -4.44
CA GLY A 46 -0.24 -31.22 -3.40
C GLY A 46 0.77 -30.22 -3.97
N MET A 47 1.50 -30.61 -5.02
CA MET A 47 2.43 -29.73 -5.72
C MET A 47 1.73 -28.52 -6.35
N VAL A 48 0.59 -28.73 -7.00
CA VAL A 48 -0.20 -27.63 -7.58
C VAL A 48 -0.68 -26.68 -6.49
N LEU A 49 -1.13 -27.18 -5.34
CA LEU A 49 -1.54 -26.34 -4.21
C LEU A 49 -0.37 -25.56 -3.60
N VAL A 50 0.83 -26.15 -3.52
CA VAL A 50 2.03 -25.45 -3.03
C VAL A 50 2.42 -24.32 -3.99
N VAL A 51 2.54 -24.62 -5.29
CA VAL A 51 2.92 -23.60 -6.29
C VAL A 51 1.85 -22.52 -6.41
N GLY A 52 0.59 -22.92 -6.52
CA GLY A 52 -0.55 -22.01 -6.63
C GLY A 52 -0.73 -21.15 -5.38
N GLY A 53 -0.65 -21.75 -4.18
CA GLY A 53 -0.74 -21.04 -2.90
C GLY A 53 0.42 -20.07 -2.70
N GLY A 54 1.64 -20.44 -3.09
CA GLY A 54 2.81 -19.56 -3.03
C GLY A 54 2.68 -18.36 -3.96
N LEU A 55 2.31 -18.59 -5.22
CA LEU A 55 2.07 -17.51 -6.19
C LEU A 55 0.92 -16.60 -5.77
N ALA A 56 -0.19 -17.17 -5.30
CA ALA A 56 -1.32 -16.40 -4.78
C ALA A 56 -0.92 -15.58 -3.56
N GLY A 57 -0.11 -16.12 -2.65
CA GLY A 57 0.41 -15.41 -1.49
C GLY A 57 1.27 -14.21 -1.87
N LEU A 58 2.18 -14.37 -2.84
CA LEU A 58 3.00 -13.28 -3.37
C LEU A 58 2.16 -12.21 -4.07
N ALA A 59 1.18 -12.63 -4.89
CA ALA A 59 0.28 -11.70 -5.56
C ALA A 59 -0.57 -10.90 -4.56
N LEU A 60 -1.13 -11.59 -3.55
CA LEU A 60 -1.91 -10.96 -2.49
C LEU A 60 -1.05 -9.99 -1.67
N LEU A 61 0.19 -10.36 -1.31
CA LEU A 61 1.14 -9.46 -0.66
C LEU A 61 1.32 -8.16 -1.43
N GLY A 62 1.58 -8.24 -2.75
CA GLY A 62 1.77 -7.06 -3.59
C GLY A 62 0.51 -6.19 -3.68
N LEU A 63 -0.65 -6.79 -3.99
CA LEU A 63 -1.90 -6.05 -4.15
C LEU A 63 -2.40 -5.43 -2.83
N LEU A 64 -2.40 -6.22 -1.76
CA LEU A 64 -2.94 -5.79 -0.47
C LEU A 64 -2.03 -4.79 0.24
N SER A 65 -0.71 -4.89 0.04
CA SER A 65 0.21 -3.88 0.55
C SER A 65 -0.07 -2.53 -0.11
N GLY A 66 -0.31 -2.51 -1.43
CA GLY A 66 -0.61 -1.27 -2.16
C GLY A 66 -1.97 -0.67 -1.80
N SER A 67 -3.02 -1.49 -1.76
CA SER A 67 -4.37 -0.98 -1.46
C SER A 67 -4.53 -0.52 -0.02
N TRP A 68 -3.87 -1.17 0.93
CA TRP A 68 -3.86 -0.76 2.34
C TRP A 68 -3.17 0.58 2.53
N ASP A 69 -1.99 0.75 1.94
CA ASP A 69 -1.21 1.99 2.01
C ASP A 69 -2.01 3.19 1.46
N GLN A 70 -2.76 2.97 0.38
CA GLN A 70 -3.68 3.99 -0.15
C GLN A 70 -4.87 4.27 0.77
N ALA A 71 -5.50 3.23 1.34
CA ALA A 71 -6.65 3.38 2.23
C ALA A 71 -6.27 4.11 3.54
N GLN A 72 -5.13 3.77 4.13
CA GLN A 72 -4.64 4.39 5.36
C GLN A 72 -4.31 5.88 5.15
N ARG A 73 -3.70 6.25 4.02
CA ARG A 73 -3.46 7.66 3.68
C ARG A 73 -4.76 8.45 3.54
N ALA A 74 -5.79 7.83 2.94
CA ALA A 74 -7.10 8.46 2.83
C ALA A 74 -7.73 8.67 4.21
N GLU A 75 -7.71 7.66 5.07
CA GLU A 75 -8.28 7.72 6.43
C GLU A 75 -7.54 8.73 7.32
N ALA A 76 -6.22 8.81 7.21
CA ALA A 76 -5.38 9.80 7.88
C ALA A 76 -5.74 11.24 7.50
N LEU A 77 -5.97 11.52 6.21
CA LEU A 77 -6.41 12.84 5.74
C LEU A 77 -7.86 13.13 6.17
N VAL A 78 -8.74 12.13 6.15
CA VAL A 78 -10.11 12.27 6.68
C VAL A 78 -10.10 12.62 8.17
N GLY A 79 -9.20 12.03 8.95
CA GLY A 79 -9.00 12.39 10.36
C GLY A 79 -8.56 13.84 10.59
N LEU A 80 -7.94 14.48 9.60
CA LEU A 80 -7.57 15.90 9.63
C LEU A 80 -8.69 16.84 9.13
N GLY A 81 -9.83 16.29 8.71
CA GLY A 81 -10.97 17.05 8.18
C GLY A 81 -10.99 17.20 6.66
N TYR A 82 -10.14 16.46 5.93
CA TYR A 82 -10.22 16.42 4.47
C TYR A 82 -11.26 15.41 3.99
N GLU A 83 -12.06 15.80 3.01
CA GLU A 83 -13.07 14.98 2.36
C GLU A 83 -12.57 14.46 1.01
N GLN A 84 -12.89 13.20 0.70
CA GLN A 84 -12.61 12.55 -0.58
C GLN A 84 -11.16 12.74 -1.10
N PRO A 85 -10.13 12.42 -0.29
CA PRO A 85 -8.75 12.57 -0.72
C PRO A 85 -8.45 11.65 -1.91
N THR A 86 -7.89 12.24 -2.96
CA THR A 86 -7.40 11.57 -4.16
C THR A 86 -5.90 11.82 -4.30
N PHE A 87 -5.17 10.81 -4.74
CA PHE A 87 -3.70 10.86 -4.85
C PHE A 87 -3.32 10.90 -6.33
N SER A 88 -2.57 11.92 -6.72
CA SER A 88 -1.92 12.03 -8.02
C SER A 88 -0.46 11.57 -7.89
N GLY A 89 0.11 11.05 -8.98
CA GLY A 89 1.39 10.33 -8.96
C GLY A 89 2.48 11.06 -8.18
N GLY A 90 3.07 10.37 -7.20
CA GLY A 90 4.21 10.86 -6.45
C GLY A 90 5.54 10.53 -7.12
N ASP A 91 6.62 11.17 -6.64
CA ASP A 91 7.96 10.68 -6.88
C ASP A 91 7.99 9.19 -6.49
N GLY A 92 8.50 8.32 -7.36
CA GLY A 92 8.61 6.90 -7.06
C GLY A 92 9.46 6.61 -5.81
N ILE A 93 9.75 5.35 -5.53
CA ILE A 93 10.69 5.02 -4.45
C ILE A 93 12.07 5.63 -4.78
N VAL A 94 12.48 6.66 -4.05
CA VAL A 94 13.81 7.29 -4.19
C VAL A 94 14.68 6.79 -3.04
N GLY A 95 15.72 6.02 -3.35
CA GLY A 95 16.70 5.58 -2.35
C GLY A 95 16.18 4.61 -1.28
N GLY A 96 15.06 3.92 -1.52
CA GLY A 96 14.46 2.96 -0.57
C GLY A 96 13.44 3.58 0.39
N ALA A 97 13.20 4.89 0.31
CA ALA A 97 12.10 5.56 0.99
C ALA A 97 10.95 5.82 0.00
N PRO A 98 9.68 5.84 0.46
CA PRO A 98 8.58 6.36 -0.34
C PRO A 98 8.94 7.77 -0.83
N GLY A 99 8.61 8.11 -2.08
CA GLY A 99 8.75 9.49 -2.55
C GLY A 99 7.61 10.37 -2.06
N VAL A 100 7.69 11.66 -2.37
CA VAL A 100 6.64 12.63 -2.05
C VAL A 100 5.39 12.30 -2.87
N ILE A 101 4.21 12.33 -2.24
CA ILE A 101 2.93 12.03 -2.89
C ILE A 101 2.07 13.28 -2.93
N ASP A 102 1.62 13.65 -4.12
CA ASP A 102 0.68 14.75 -4.29
C ASP A 102 -0.75 14.28 -3.98
N PHE A 103 -1.53 15.12 -3.29
CA PHE A 103 -2.92 14.84 -2.99
C PHE A 103 -3.83 16.02 -3.31
N HIS A 104 -5.06 15.69 -3.68
CA HIS A 104 -6.17 16.63 -3.86
C HIS A 104 -7.32 16.17 -2.97
N ALA A 105 -7.83 17.05 -2.13
CA ALA A 105 -8.97 16.77 -1.26
C ALA A 105 -9.87 18.00 -1.16
N GLN A 106 -11.05 17.84 -0.55
CA GLN A 106 -11.90 18.98 -0.18
C GLN A 106 -11.77 19.24 1.32
N ARG A 107 -11.77 20.49 1.76
CA ARG A 107 -11.85 20.87 3.19
C ARG A 107 -12.80 22.04 3.29
N ASP A 108 -13.86 21.90 4.09
CA ASP A 108 -14.91 22.92 4.26
C ASP A 108 -15.52 23.42 2.93
N GLY A 109 -15.60 22.54 1.92
CA GLY A 109 -16.13 22.87 0.59
C GLY A 109 -15.12 23.52 -0.37
N GLU A 110 -13.87 23.75 0.05
CA GLU A 110 -12.79 24.24 -0.80
C GLU A 110 -11.88 23.11 -1.28
N LEU A 111 -11.43 23.17 -2.54
CA LEU A 111 -10.46 22.22 -3.06
C LEU A 111 -9.07 22.56 -2.54
N VAL A 112 -8.51 21.66 -1.72
CA VAL A 112 -7.15 21.76 -1.19
C VAL A 112 -6.23 20.86 -2.01
N VAL A 113 -5.08 21.41 -2.41
CA VAL A 113 -3.99 20.67 -3.05
C VAL A 113 -2.79 20.72 -2.13
N GLY A 114 -2.18 19.57 -1.90
CA GLY A 114 -1.06 19.45 -0.98
C GLY A 114 -0.15 18.28 -1.30
N ARG A 115 0.85 18.08 -0.45
CA ARG A 115 1.84 17.01 -0.55
C ARG A 115 1.98 16.25 0.75
N LEU A 116 2.22 14.96 0.62
CA LEU A 116 2.60 14.06 1.69
C LEU A 116 4.10 13.79 1.59
N VAL A 117 4.87 14.34 2.54
CA VAL A 117 6.32 14.14 2.63
C VAL A 117 6.60 13.06 3.69
N PRO A 118 7.31 11.97 3.33
CA PRO A 118 7.63 10.91 4.28
C PRO A 118 8.70 11.39 5.28
N LEU A 119 8.45 11.19 6.57
CA LEU A 119 9.38 11.52 7.66
C LEU A 119 10.14 10.30 8.20
N GLY A 120 9.74 9.09 7.80
CA GLY A 120 10.24 7.81 8.34
C GLY A 120 9.25 7.16 9.30
N ASP A 121 9.46 5.88 9.63
CA ASP A 121 8.67 5.14 10.64
C ASP A 121 7.14 5.24 10.49
N ALA A 122 6.64 5.20 9.24
CA ALA A 122 5.23 5.36 8.87
C ALA A 122 4.61 6.74 9.20
N GLN A 123 5.44 7.75 9.45
CA GLN A 123 5.02 9.14 9.63
C GLN A 123 5.08 9.93 8.31
N TRP A 124 4.07 10.77 8.13
CA TRP A 124 3.90 11.60 6.94
C TRP A 124 3.56 13.03 7.35
N GLN A 125 4.23 13.97 6.71
CA GLN A 125 3.97 15.40 6.85
C GLN A 125 3.02 15.84 5.74
N VAL A 126 1.90 16.44 6.11
CA VAL A 126 0.94 17.06 5.21
C VAL A 126 1.33 18.53 5.04
N VAL A 127 1.54 18.92 3.78
CA VAL A 127 1.90 20.28 3.40
C VAL A 127 0.86 20.80 2.41
N GLU A 128 0.03 21.76 2.81
CA GLU A 128 -0.96 22.40 1.94
C GLU A 128 -0.32 23.49 1.05
N GLY A 129 -0.91 23.73 -0.13
CA GLY A 129 -0.61 24.93 -0.92
C GLY A 129 0.59 24.80 -1.85
N PHE A 130 0.98 23.58 -2.22
CA PHE A 130 1.97 23.35 -3.29
C PHE A 130 1.37 23.69 -4.66
N ARG A 131 1.21 24.98 -4.92
CA ARG A 131 1.08 25.52 -6.27
C ARG A 131 2.47 25.97 -6.64
N ASP A 132 3.00 25.47 -7.76
CA ASP A 132 4.27 25.90 -8.35
C ASP A 132 4.52 27.38 -8.09
N SER A 133 5.44 27.68 -7.17
CA SER A 133 6.21 28.89 -7.23
C SER A 133 7.17 28.75 -8.43
N GLN A 134 6.60 28.68 -9.63
CA GLN A 134 7.25 29.14 -10.83
C GLN A 134 7.54 30.63 -10.58
N PRO A 135 8.81 31.06 -10.52
CA PRO A 135 9.10 32.48 -10.44
C PRO A 135 8.57 33.11 -11.72
N LYS A 136 7.51 33.89 -11.58
CA LYS A 136 7.03 34.78 -12.62
C LYS A 136 7.96 35.99 -12.65
N ASP A 137 9.16 35.80 -13.19
CA ASP A 137 10.09 36.84 -13.64
C ASP A 137 10.89 36.21 -14.79
N SER A 138 10.92 36.74 -16.00
CA SER A 138 10.97 38.15 -16.36
C SER A 138 10.27 38.39 -17.70
N GLY A 139 9.34 39.34 -17.73
CA GLY A 139 9.08 40.08 -18.96
C GLY A 139 10.23 41.04 -19.22
N THR A 140 10.79 41.00 -20.43
CA THR A 140 11.04 42.20 -21.24
C THR A 140 11.13 41.79 -22.70
#